data_AF-A0A6L3ZJU0-F1
#
_entry.id   AF-A0A6L3ZJU0-F1
#
_cell.length_a   1.000
_cell.length_b   1.000
_cell.length_c   1.000
_cell.angle_alpha   90.00
_cell.angle_beta   90.00
_cell.angle_gamma   90.00
#
_symmetry.space_group_name_H-M   'P 1'
#
loop_
_entity.id
_entity.type
_entity.pdbx_description
1 polymer ?
#
loop_
_entity_poly.entity_id
_entity_poly.type
_entity_poly.pdbx_seq_one_letter_code
_entity_poly.pdbx_strand_id
1 'polypeptide(L)'
;MTNVIRTTLAVSAFAVVATSCNYDKTTPGYTYMDDMYVSPSLETYQATEMFDNGMEAQTPVEGTIPRGYHPYQVPNTPEGYALSKTDASLTPANFAAMDPAEGKELYNVFCSHCHGTKGDGVGILVENEKILGVPGYGNTRLPDITPASAYHVIMYGKGIMGSHASQLTFEERWKIIRYVWKLRAEQSGMDDISAEAPATEEAVVETETTEEPA
;
A
#
# COMPACT_ATOMS: atom_id res chain seq x y z
N MET A 1 45.03 0.58 59.84
CA MET A 1 43.70 0.06 59.41
C MET A 1 42.94 1.03 58.50
N THR A 2 42.89 2.32 58.81
CA THR A 2 42.16 3.34 58.04
C THR A 2 42.58 3.49 56.57
N ASN A 3 43.87 3.40 56.25
CA ASN A 3 44.33 3.50 54.85
C ASN A 3 44.00 2.27 54.00
N VAL A 4 43.99 1.07 54.60
CA VAL A 4 43.63 -0.18 53.91
C VAL A 4 42.13 -0.22 53.61
N ILE A 5 41.31 0.34 54.50
CA ILE A 5 39.85 0.49 54.31
C ILE A 5 39.54 1.51 53.20
N ARG A 6 40.28 2.63 53.15
CA ARG A 6 40.13 3.64 52.09
C ARG A 6 40.50 3.11 50.71
N THR A 7 41.59 2.36 50.57
CA THR A 7 42.00 1.81 49.29
C THR A 7 41.06 0.71 48.81
N THR A 8 40.55 -0.15 49.70
CA THR A 8 39.56 -1.17 49.32
C THR A 8 38.23 -0.56 48.87
N LEU A 9 37.74 0.50 49.54
CA LEU A 9 36.55 1.24 49.11
C LEU A 9 36.72 1.91 47.73
N ALA A 10 37.91 2.46 47.46
CA ALA A 10 38.19 3.09 46.16
C ALA A 10 38.22 2.06 45.02
N VAL A 11 38.82 0.89 45.25
CA VAL A 11 38.90 -0.19 44.26
C VAL A 11 37.52 -0.80 44.00
N SER A 12 36.71 -1.00 45.03
CA SER A 12 35.35 -1.53 44.85
C SER A 12 34.43 -0.53 44.14
N ALA A 13 34.51 0.76 44.47
CA ALA A 13 33.75 1.80 43.77
C ALA A 13 34.12 1.87 42.27
N PHE A 14 35.41 1.78 41.94
CA PHE A 14 35.87 1.76 40.55
C PHE A 14 35.39 0.50 39.79
N ALA A 15 35.42 -0.67 40.44
CA ALA A 15 34.93 -1.91 39.85
C ALA A 15 33.43 -1.85 39.53
N VAL A 16 32.61 -1.26 40.41
CA VAL A 16 31.16 -1.08 40.18
C VAL A 16 30.89 -0.14 39.00
N VAL A 17 31.64 0.96 38.88
CA VAL A 17 31.48 1.89 37.75
C VAL A 17 31.88 1.23 36.44
N ALA A 18 32.98 0.47 36.42
CA ALA A 18 33.47 -0.20 35.22
C ALA A 18 32.51 -1.29 34.69
N THR A 19 31.74 -1.94 35.56
CA THR A 19 30.74 -2.95 35.20
C THR A 19 29.31 -2.41 35.04
N SER A 20 29.07 -1.14 35.38
CA SER A 20 27.73 -0.52 35.29
C SER A 20 27.26 -0.25 33.86
N CYS A 21 28.19 -0.16 32.91
CA CYS A 21 27.85 -0.01 31.49
C CYS A 21 27.24 -1.32 30.95
N ASN A 22 26.04 -1.23 30.39
CA ASN A 22 25.49 -2.33 29.60
C ASN A 22 26.23 -2.39 28.25
N TYR A 23 27.15 -3.34 28.10
CA TYR A 23 27.87 -3.60 26.84
C TYR A 23 27.11 -4.54 25.90
N ASP A 24 26.04 -5.17 26.38
CA ASP A 24 25.26 -6.13 25.62
C ASP A 24 24.19 -5.43 24.77
N LYS A 25 24.52 -5.30 23.48
CA LYS A 25 23.63 -4.69 22.47
C LYS A 25 22.47 -5.59 22.04
N THR A 26 22.35 -6.80 22.59
CA THR A 26 21.20 -7.69 22.34
C THR A 26 20.00 -7.36 23.23
N THR A 27 20.20 -6.54 24.28
CA THR A 27 19.13 -6.09 25.18
C THR A 27 18.80 -4.62 24.95
N PRO A 28 17.54 -4.18 25.19
CA PRO A 28 17.15 -2.77 25.05
C PRO A 28 17.86 -1.80 26.01
N GLY A 29 18.62 -2.33 26.98
CA GLY A 29 19.25 -1.52 28.03
C GLY A 29 18.34 -1.32 29.25
N TYR A 30 18.83 -0.51 30.19
CA TYR A 30 18.05 -0.10 31.37
C TYR A 30 17.50 1.30 31.16
N THR A 31 16.23 1.52 31.55
CA THR A 31 15.63 2.84 31.61
C THR A 31 15.62 3.36 33.05
N TYR A 32 15.73 4.67 33.22
CA TYR A 32 15.65 5.35 34.52
C TYR A 32 14.48 6.31 34.49
N MET A 33 13.56 6.20 35.47
CA MET A 33 12.30 6.95 35.54
C MET A 33 11.43 6.77 34.29
N ASP A 34 10.98 5.53 34.06
CA ASP A 34 10.15 5.10 32.92
C ASP A 34 8.68 5.58 32.98
N ASP A 35 8.43 6.73 33.62
CA ASP A 35 7.08 7.27 33.72
C ASP A 35 6.62 7.74 32.34
N MET A 36 5.47 7.22 31.90
CA MET A 36 4.87 7.47 30.57
C MET A 36 5.68 6.99 29.36
N TYR A 37 6.72 6.17 29.53
CA TYR A 37 7.45 5.57 28.40
C TYR A 37 6.63 4.49 27.68
N VAL A 38 5.86 3.72 28.45
CA VAL A 38 4.89 2.75 27.94
C VAL A 38 3.50 3.33 28.14
N SER A 39 2.74 3.42 27.05
CA SER A 39 1.35 3.88 27.13
C SER A 39 0.49 2.85 27.88
N PRO A 40 -0.43 3.30 28.76
CA PRO A 40 -1.40 2.42 29.38
C PRO A 40 -2.51 1.98 28.40
N SER A 41 -2.68 2.70 27.29
CA SER A 41 -3.59 2.33 26.19
C SER A 41 -2.99 1.21 25.35
N LEU A 42 -3.86 0.41 24.73
CA LEU A 42 -3.40 -0.56 23.74
C LEU A 42 -3.10 0.16 22.41
N GLU A 43 -1.91 -0.08 21.87
CA GLU A 43 -1.51 0.41 20.55
C GLU A 43 -1.91 -0.56 19.43
N THR A 44 -2.03 -0.04 18.19
CA THR A 44 -2.60 -0.73 17.01
C THR A 44 -2.05 -2.14 16.71
N TYR A 45 -0.78 -2.41 17.06
CA TYR A 45 -0.14 -3.72 16.84
C TYR A 45 0.47 -4.30 18.13
N GLN A 46 -0.06 -3.90 19.28
CA GLN A 46 0.40 -4.35 20.58
C GLN A 46 -0.14 -5.76 20.88
N ALA A 47 0.74 -6.60 21.44
CA ALA A 47 0.34 -7.88 21.99
C ALA A 47 -0.49 -7.67 23.27
N THR A 48 -1.56 -8.45 23.43
CA THR A 48 -2.47 -8.33 24.58
C THR A 48 -2.97 -9.68 25.04
N GLU A 49 -3.11 -9.85 26.35
CA GLU A 49 -3.70 -11.06 26.96
C GLU A 49 -5.24 -10.98 27.06
N MET A 50 -5.84 -9.85 26.63
CA MET A 50 -7.29 -9.63 26.72
C MET A 50 -8.10 -10.46 25.73
N PHE A 51 -7.49 -10.89 24.61
CA PHE A 51 -8.15 -11.64 23.54
C PHE A 51 -7.43 -12.96 23.27
N ASP A 52 -8.18 -13.99 22.86
CA ASP A 52 -7.68 -15.35 22.65
C ASP A 52 -6.55 -15.43 21.60
N ASN A 53 -6.54 -14.50 20.63
CA ASN A 53 -5.54 -14.45 19.56
C ASN A 53 -4.27 -13.65 19.93
N GLY A 54 -4.20 -13.09 21.14
CA GLY A 54 -3.04 -12.35 21.61
C GLY A 54 -2.83 -10.96 20.97
N MET A 55 -3.78 -10.48 20.16
CA MET A 55 -3.65 -9.25 19.36
C MET A 55 -4.71 -8.22 19.74
N GLU A 56 -4.35 -6.94 19.81
CA GLU A 56 -5.33 -5.86 19.99
C GLU A 56 -6.25 -5.73 18.77
N ALA A 57 -5.66 -5.76 17.57
CA ALA A 57 -6.38 -5.58 16.31
C ALA A 57 -7.29 -6.76 15.98
N GLN A 58 -8.54 -6.69 16.45
CA GLN A 58 -9.57 -7.67 16.16
C GLN A 58 -10.17 -7.48 14.76
N THR A 59 -10.62 -8.58 14.16
CA THR A 59 -11.31 -8.52 12.87
C THR A 59 -12.72 -7.93 13.04
N PRO A 60 -13.13 -6.99 12.18
CA PRO A 60 -14.49 -6.45 12.22
C PRO A 60 -15.52 -7.52 11.88
N VAL A 61 -16.76 -7.32 12.33
CA VAL A 61 -17.88 -8.22 12.01
C VAL A 61 -18.13 -8.23 10.50
N GLU A 62 -18.40 -9.41 9.95
CA GLU A 62 -18.66 -9.59 8.53
C GLU A 62 -19.83 -8.72 8.03
N GLY A 63 -19.65 -8.13 6.85
CA GLY A 63 -20.66 -7.25 6.23
C GLY A 63 -20.69 -5.81 6.76
N THR A 64 -19.85 -5.45 7.72
CA THR A 64 -19.72 -4.05 8.17
C THR A 64 -19.05 -3.18 7.09
N ILE A 65 -19.62 -2.00 6.83
CA ILE A 65 -19.12 -1.05 5.83
C ILE A 65 -18.73 0.25 6.54
N PRO A 66 -17.45 0.61 6.61
CA PRO A 66 -17.03 1.87 7.22
C PRO A 66 -17.38 3.06 6.32
N ARG A 67 -17.51 4.25 6.93
CA ARG A 67 -17.78 5.49 6.18
C ARG A 67 -16.61 5.81 5.26
N GLY A 68 -16.89 6.16 4.01
CA GLY A 68 -15.87 6.46 2.99
C GLY A 68 -15.27 5.24 2.31
N TYR A 69 -15.71 4.02 2.64
CA TYR A 69 -15.31 2.81 1.92
C TYR A 69 -16.20 2.56 0.71
N HIS A 70 -15.59 2.10 -0.39
CA HIS A 70 -16.27 1.71 -1.62
C HIS A 70 -16.31 0.18 -1.72
N PRO A 71 -17.45 -0.47 -1.40
CA PRO A 71 -17.57 -1.92 -1.48
C PRO A 71 -17.42 -2.40 -2.92
N TYR A 72 -16.58 -3.41 -3.12
CA TYR A 72 -16.49 -4.10 -4.40
C TYR A 72 -17.58 -5.18 -4.47
N GLN A 73 -18.46 -5.08 -5.47
CA GLN A 73 -19.68 -5.89 -5.55
C GLN A 73 -19.54 -7.17 -6.38
N VAL A 74 -18.46 -7.29 -7.15
CA VAL A 74 -18.23 -8.45 -8.01
C VAL A 74 -17.61 -9.57 -7.16
N PRO A 75 -18.23 -10.76 -7.06
CA PRO A 75 -17.71 -11.84 -6.23
C PRO A 75 -16.47 -12.49 -6.87
N ASN A 76 -15.60 -13.08 -6.03
CA ASN A 76 -14.44 -13.87 -6.48
C ASN A 76 -14.86 -15.25 -7.01
N THR A 77 -15.51 -15.25 -8.18
CA THR A 77 -16.00 -16.44 -8.88
C THR A 77 -15.62 -16.36 -10.35
N PRO A 78 -15.53 -17.48 -11.08
CA PRO A 78 -15.30 -17.46 -12.53
C PRO A 78 -16.32 -16.59 -13.28
N GLU A 79 -17.57 -16.62 -12.84
CA GLU A 79 -18.67 -15.81 -13.38
C GLU A 79 -18.45 -14.32 -13.08
N GLY A 80 -18.03 -13.99 -11.85
CA GLY A 80 -17.68 -12.62 -11.47
C GLY A 80 -16.49 -12.07 -12.27
N TYR A 81 -15.46 -12.88 -12.51
CA TYR A 81 -14.34 -12.49 -13.36
C TYR A 81 -14.78 -12.27 -14.82
N ALA A 82 -15.64 -13.15 -15.36
CA ALA A 82 -16.20 -12.97 -16.69
C ALA A 82 -17.03 -11.68 -16.79
N LEU A 83 -17.85 -11.38 -15.78
CA LEU A 83 -18.61 -10.13 -15.68
C LEU A 83 -17.69 -8.90 -15.68
N SER A 84 -16.57 -8.96 -14.96
CA SER A 84 -15.60 -7.85 -14.93
C SER A 84 -14.99 -7.52 -16.29
N LYS A 85 -15.00 -8.48 -17.24
CA LYS A 85 -14.53 -8.26 -18.60
C LYS A 85 -15.59 -7.65 -19.51
N THR A 86 -16.86 -7.96 -19.30
CA THR A 86 -17.94 -7.57 -20.21
C THR A 86 -18.67 -6.31 -19.77
N ASP A 87 -18.74 -6.06 -18.47
CA ASP A 87 -19.47 -4.93 -17.91
C ASP A 87 -18.60 -3.67 -17.85
N ALA A 88 -18.84 -2.76 -18.80
CA ALA A 88 -18.15 -1.47 -18.86
C ALA A 88 -18.55 -0.52 -17.71
N SER A 89 -19.71 -0.73 -17.06
CA SER A 89 -20.19 0.15 -15.97
C SER A 89 -19.33 0.07 -14.71
N LEU A 90 -18.52 -0.99 -14.58
CA LEU A 90 -17.56 -1.18 -13.49
C LEU A 90 -16.33 -0.27 -13.60
N THR A 91 -16.11 0.37 -14.76
CA THR A 91 -15.02 1.33 -14.95
C THR A 91 -15.52 2.75 -14.64
N PRO A 92 -14.84 3.53 -13.79
CA PRO A 92 -15.22 4.90 -13.49
C PRO A 92 -15.30 5.75 -14.76
N ALA A 93 -16.30 6.63 -14.84
CA ALA A 93 -16.51 7.49 -16.01
C ALA A 93 -15.32 8.43 -16.29
N ASN A 94 -14.59 8.82 -15.24
CA ASN A 94 -13.41 9.68 -15.34
C ASN A 94 -12.12 8.90 -15.66
N PHE A 95 -12.15 7.58 -15.86
CA PHE A 95 -10.96 6.75 -16.05
C PHE A 95 -10.07 7.26 -17.20
N ALA A 96 -10.66 7.60 -18.36
CA ALA A 96 -9.91 8.11 -19.51
C ALA A 96 -9.26 9.49 -19.28
N ALA A 97 -9.80 10.27 -18.33
CA ALA A 97 -9.28 11.58 -17.96
C ALA A 97 -8.25 11.51 -16.82
N MET A 98 -8.04 10.35 -16.19
CA MET A 98 -7.04 10.19 -15.14
C MET A 98 -5.63 10.33 -15.71
N ASP A 99 -4.74 11.02 -14.99
CA ASP A 99 -3.33 11.14 -15.34
C ASP A 99 -2.59 9.82 -15.06
N PRO A 100 -2.04 9.14 -16.08
CA PRO A 100 -1.24 7.94 -15.87
C PRO A 100 0.03 8.18 -15.04
N ALA A 101 0.57 9.41 -14.99
CA ALA A 101 1.77 9.70 -14.21
C ALA A 101 1.55 9.49 -12.70
N GLU A 102 0.34 9.75 -12.19
CA GLU A 102 0.01 9.54 -10.78
C GLU A 102 0.07 8.06 -10.36
N GLY A 103 -0.19 7.14 -11.29
CA GLY A 103 -0.13 5.69 -11.05
C GLY A 103 1.27 5.09 -11.12
N LYS A 104 2.25 5.82 -11.68
CA LYS A 104 3.58 5.30 -11.96
C LYS A 104 4.33 4.90 -10.69
N GLU A 105 4.29 5.74 -9.66
CA GLU A 105 5.03 5.47 -8.43
C GLU A 105 4.46 4.25 -7.70
N LEU A 106 3.13 4.20 -7.59
CA LEU A 106 2.42 3.07 -7.00
C LEU A 106 2.71 1.77 -7.78
N TYR A 107 2.70 1.82 -9.11
CA TYR A 107 3.06 0.67 -9.93
C TYR A 107 4.51 0.21 -9.68
N ASN A 108 5.45 1.15 -9.55
CA ASN A 108 6.84 0.81 -9.26
C ASN A 108 6.99 0.11 -7.91
N VAL A 109 6.26 0.57 -6.89
CA VAL A 109 6.27 -0.03 -5.55
C VAL A 109 5.62 -1.41 -5.52
N PHE A 110 4.42 -1.56 -6.09
CA PHE A 110 3.60 -2.76 -5.88
C PHE A 110 3.65 -3.79 -7.02
N CYS A 111 3.94 -3.38 -8.26
CA CYS A 111 3.72 -4.22 -9.44
C CYS A 111 5.01 -4.52 -10.23
N SER A 112 5.94 -3.56 -10.31
CA SER A 112 7.11 -3.64 -11.20
C SER A 112 8.07 -4.79 -10.90
N HIS A 113 8.12 -5.25 -9.64
CA HIS A 113 8.95 -6.36 -9.20
C HIS A 113 8.66 -7.67 -9.95
N CYS A 114 7.39 -7.88 -10.34
CA CYS A 114 6.94 -9.04 -11.10
C CYS A 114 6.68 -8.69 -12.58
N HIS A 115 6.01 -7.57 -12.85
CA HIS A 115 5.57 -7.20 -14.20
C HIS A 115 6.60 -6.43 -15.03
N GLY A 116 7.71 -6.00 -14.41
CA GLY A 116 8.73 -5.15 -15.04
C GLY A 116 8.30 -3.68 -15.09
N THR A 117 9.27 -2.76 -15.18
CA THR A 117 8.98 -1.31 -15.27
C THR A 117 8.27 -0.93 -16.56
N LYS A 118 8.47 -1.72 -17.62
CA LYS A 118 7.80 -1.60 -18.91
C LYS A 118 6.47 -2.36 -18.99
N GLY A 119 6.15 -3.19 -17.99
CA GLY A 119 4.96 -4.03 -17.99
C GLY A 119 5.01 -5.18 -19.00
N ASP A 120 6.19 -5.59 -19.45
CA ASP A 120 6.44 -6.66 -20.41
C ASP A 120 6.43 -8.06 -19.77
N GLY A 121 6.22 -8.14 -18.45
CA GLY A 121 6.24 -9.38 -17.70
C GLY A 121 7.65 -9.80 -17.28
N VAL A 122 8.66 -8.93 -17.45
CA VAL A 122 10.06 -9.20 -17.10
C VAL A 122 10.45 -8.31 -15.93
N GLY A 123 9.94 -8.62 -14.74
CA GLY A 123 10.38 -8.01 -13.48
C GLY A 123 11.62 -8.70 -12.90
N ILE A 124 12.22 -8.08 -11.89
CA ILE A 124 13.44 -8.60 -11.21
C ILE A 124 13.26 -10.04 -10.68
N LEU A 125 12.05 -10.43 -10.29
CA LEU A 125 11.78 -11.81 -9.84
C LEU A 125 11.73 -12.81 -11.00
N VAL A 126 11.33 -12.37 -12.19
CA VAL A 126 11.34 -13.18 -13.42
C VAL A 126 12.76 -13.30 -13.97
N GLU A 127 13.51 -12.20 -13.98
CA GLU A 127 14.93 -12.18 -14.38
C GLU A 127 15.79 -13.12 -13.50
N ASN A 128 15.48 -13.17 -12.20
CA ASN A 128 16.16 -14.07 -11.25
C ASN A 128 15.55 -15.48 -11.18
N GLU A 129 14.64 -15.82 -12.09
CA GLU A 129 14.00 -17.14 -12.21
C GLU A 129 13.28 -17.60 -10.92
N LYS A 130 12.81 -16.67 -10.09
CA LYS A 130 12.05 -16.98 -8.86
C LYS A 130 10.58 -17.23 -9.13
N ILE A 131 10.04 -16.52 -10.12
CA ILE A 131 8.70 -16.72 -10.66
C ILE A 131 8.78 -16.76 -12.18
N LEU A 132 7.91 -17.54 -12.81
CA LEU A 132 7.86 -17.69 -14.27
C LEU A 132 6.44 -17.42 -14.77
N GLY A 133 6.32 -17.04 -16.05
CA GLY A 133 5.03 -16.94 -16.72
C GLY A 133 4.19 -15.70 -16.39
N VAL A 134 4.81 -14.61 -15.95
CA VAL A 134 4.12 -13.32 -15.81
C VAL A 134 3.81 -12.77 -17.22
N PRO A 135 2.55 -12.48 -17.57
CA PRO A 135 2.21 -11.97 -18.88
C PRO A 135 2.56 -10.48 -19.01
N GLY A 136 3.04 -10.09 -20.18
CA GLY A 136 3.10 -8.67 -20.57
C GLY A 136 1.71 -8.11 -20.88
N TYR A 137 1.55 -6.79 -20.76
CA TYR A 137 0.26 -6.12 -20.95
C TYR A 137 -0.14 -5.92 -22.41
N GLY A 138 0.75 -6.13 -23.38
CA GLY A 138 0.45 -5.97 -24.80
C GLY A 138 -0.69 -6.85 -25.31
N ASN A 139 -1.33 -6.42 -26.40
CA ASN A 139 -2.49 -7.09 -26.99
C ASN A 139 -2.21 -8.55 -27.41
N THR A 140 -0.96 -8.89 -27.70
CA THR A 140 -0.55 -10.26 -28.09
C THR A 140 -0.65 -11.28 -26.97
N ARG A 141 -0.48 -10.87 -25.70
CA ARG A 141 -0.46 -11.76 -24.53
C ARG A 141 -1.75 -11.67 -23.72
N LEU A 142 -2.37 -10.48 -23.67
CA LEU A 142 -3.61 -10.24 -22.96
C LEU A 142 -4.62 -9.50 -23.85
N PRO A 143 -5.21 -10.16 -24.88
CA PRO A 143 -6.16 -9.48 -25.77
C PRO A 143 -7.43 -9.04 -25.04
N ASP A 144 -7.97 -9.90 -24.18
CA ASP A 144 -9.30 -9.72 -23.55
C ASP A 144 -9.28 -9.00 -22.18
N ILE A 145 -8.24 -8.21 -21.90
CA ILE A 145 -8.16 -7.46 -20.63
C ILE A 145 -8.88 -6.12 -20.77
N THR A 146 -9.75 -5.83 -19.81
CA THR A 146 -10.44 -4.54 -19.64
C THR A 146 -10.02 -3.86 -18.33
N PRO A 147 -10.18 -2.53 -18.17
CA PRO A 147 -9.80 -1.83 -16.94
C PRO A 147 -10.50 -2.42 -15.71
N ALA A 148 -11.78 -2.75 -15.83
CA ALA A 148 -12.56 -3.43 -14.80
C ALA A 148 -12.01 -4.83 -14.45
N SER A 149 -11.58 -5.60 -15.45
CA SER A 149 -10.97 -6.91 -15.20
C SER A 149 -9.60 -6.80 -14.52
N ALA A 150 -8.83 -5.74 -14.80
CA ALA A 150 -7.58 -5.46 -14.09
C ALA A 150 -7.86 -5.10 -12.63
N TYR A 151 -8.90 -4.28 -12.37
CA TYR A 151 -9.35 -3.98 -11.02
C TYR A 151 -9.75 -5.25 -10.25
N HIS A 152 -10.49 -6.17 -10.88
CA HIS A 152 -10.85 -7.46 -10.28
C HIS A 152 -9.63 -8.28 -9.87
N VAL A 153 -8.61 -8.34 -10.73
CA VAL A 153 -7.35 -9.03 -10.43
C VAL A 153 -6.58 -8.36 -9.30
N ILE A 154 -6.59 -7.03 -9.20
CA ILE A 154 -5.98 -6.33 -8.06
C ILE A 154 -6.73 -6.64 -6.76
N MET A 155 -8.06 -6.79 -6.81
CA MET A 155 -8.89 -7.09 -5.66
C MET A 155 -8.73 -8.52 -5.13
N TYR A 156 -8.66 -9.52 -6.00
CA TYR A 156 -8.67 -10.93 -5.58
C TYR A 156 -7.41 -11.72 -5.95
N GLY A 157 -6.57 -11.20 -6.83
CA GLY A 157 -5.46 -11.94 -7.42
C GLY A 157 -5.88 -12.79 -8.62
N LYS A 158 -4.89 -13.39 -9.28
CA LYS A 158 -5.10 -14.36 -10.37
C LYS A 158 -3.89 -15.27 -10.53
N GLY A 159 -4.13 -16.59 -10.46
CA GLY A 159 -3.05 -17.57 -10.55
C GLY A 159 -2.09 -17.42 -9.37
N ILE A 160 -0.84 -17.06 -9.65
CA ILE A 160 0.20 -16.83 -8.63
C ILE A 160 0.18 -15.39 -8.05
N MET A 161 -0.55 -14.47 -8.66
CA MET A 161 -0.68 -13.10 -8.17
C MET A 161 -1.68 -13.06 -7.02
N GLY A 162 -1.25 -12.59 -5.84
CA GLY A 162 -2.11 -12.40 -4.67
C GLY A 162 -3.01 -11.15 -4.76
N SER A 163 -3.86 -10.96 -3.76
CA SER A 163 -4.67 -9.75 -3.61
C SER A 163 -3.83 -8.58 -3.12
N HIS A 164 -4.07 -7.39 -3.70
CA HIS A 164 -3.53 -6.11 -3.23
C HIS A 164 -4.60 -5.23 -2.58
N ALA A 165 -5.78 -5.78 -2.26
CA ALA A 165 -6.90 -5.02 -1.71
C ALA A 165 -6.59 -4.38 -0.35
N SER A 166 -5.77 -5.03 0.49
CA SER A 166 -5.39 -4.52 1.81
C SER A 166 -4.31 -3.43 1.76
N GLN A 167 -3.59 -3.31 0.65
CA GLN A 167 -2.44 -2.41 0.51
C GLN A 167 -2.79 -1.11 -0.22
N LEU A 168 -3.74 -1.19 -1.16
CA LEU A 168 -4.11 -0.07 -2.03
C LEU A 168 -5.52 0.42 -1.69
N THR A 169 -5.71 1.72 -1.71
CA THR A 169 -7.04 2.36 -1.63
C THR A 169 -7.81 2.25 -2.95
N PHE A 170 -9.11 2.56 -2.95
CA PHE A 170 -9.94 2.54 -4.16
C PHE A 170 -9.34 3.39 -5.29
N GLU A 171 -8.93 4.61 -5.00
CA GLU A 171 -8.38 5.55 -6.00
C GLU A 171 -7.02 5.09 -6.52
N GLU A 172 -6.13 4.64 -5.63
CA GLU A 172 -4.79 4.19 -6.00
C GLU A 172 -4.84 3.00 -6.97
N ARG A 173 -5.79 2.08 -6.80
CA ARG A 173 -5.99 0.97 -7.74
C ARG A 173 -6.32 1.48 -9.14
N TRP A 174 -7.19 2.47 -9.27
CA TRP A 174 -7.53 3.05 -10.58
C TRP A 174 -6.37 3.84 -11.19
N LYS A 175 -5.59 4.56 -10.39
CA LYS A 175 -4.35 5.23 -10.85
C LYS A 175 -3.35 4.22 -11.40
N ILE A 176 -3.11 3.12 -10.69
CA ILE A 176 -2.24 2.02 -11.18
C ILE A 176 -2.79 1.46 -12.50
N ILE A 177 -4.09 1.15 -12.58
CA ILE A 177 -4.70 0.60 -13.80
C ILE A 177 -4.56 1.59 -14.97
N ARG A 178 -4.69 2.90 -14.72
CA ARG A 178 -4.48 3.93 -15.74
C ARG A 178 -3.05 3.91 -16.28
N TYR A 179 -2.06 3.77 -15.40
CA TYR A 179 -0.66 3.62 -15.79
C TYR A 179 -0.40 2.30 -16.54
N VAL A 180 -1.01 1.19 -16.11
CA VAL A 180 -0.98 -0.10 -16.83
C VAL A 180 -1.55 0.05 -18.25
N TRP A 181 -2.60 0.85 -18.42
CA TRP A 181 -3.18 1.12 -19.74
C TRP A 181 -2.24 1.93 -20.65
N LYS A 182 -1.51 2.90 -20.09
CA LYS A 182 -0.43 3.60 -20.80
C LYS A 182 0.64 2.61 -21.28
N LEU A 183 1.12 1.74 -20.38
CA LEU A 183 2.13 0.71 -20.74
C LEU A 183 1.61 -0.26 -21.80
N ARG A 184 0.33 -0.65 -21.73
CA ARG A 184 -0.33 -1.48 -22.73
C ARG A 184 -0.37 -0.81 -24.11
N ALA A 185 -0.68 0.48 -24.16
CA ALA A 185 -0.70 1.27 -25.39
C ALA A 185 0.70 1.32 -26.04
N GLU A 186 1.73 1.60 -25.23
CA GLU A 186 3.14 1.61 -25.66
C GLU A 186 3.59 0.25 -26.22
N GLN A 187 3.19 -0.86 -25.59
CA GLN A 187 3.52 -2.22 -26.05
C GLN A 187 2.75 -2.66 -27.30
N SER A 188 1.54 -2.12 -27.50
CA SER A 188 0.65 -2.52 -28.59
C SER A 188 0.74 -1.59 -29.80
N GLY A 189 1.52 -0.51 -29.73
CA GLY A 189 1.59 0.51 -30.77
C GLY A 189 0.27 1.25 -30.98
N MET A 190 -0.54 1.36 -29.92
CA MET A 190 -1.83 2.04 -29.92
C MET A 190 -1.68 3.41 -29.26
N ASP A 191 -2.52 4.37 -29.65
CA ASP A 191 -2.63 5.62 -28.91
C ASP A 191 -3.22 5.36 -27.52
N ASP A 192 -2.75 6.11 -26.53
CA ASP A 192 -3.29 6.06 -25.18
C ASP A 192 -4.76 6.51 -25.21
N ILE A 193 -5.59 5.89 -24.37
CA ILE A 193 -6.98 6.31 -24.11
C ILE A 193 -6.98 7.58 -23.26
N SER A 194 -6.42 8.65 -23.83
CA SER A 194 -6.64 10.01 -23.39
C SER A 194 -8.02 10.41 -23.87
N ALA A 195 -8.90 10.84 -22.97
CA ALA A 195 -10.01 11.69 -23.41
C ALA A 195 -9.37 12.91 -24.09
N GLU A 196 -9.71 13.19 -25.35
CA GLU A 196 -9.54 14.55 -25.85
C GLU A 196 -10.34 15.44 -24.90
N ALA A 197 -9.63 16.24 -24.10
CA ALA A 197 -10.24 17.24 -23.28
C ALA A 197 -11.10 18.12 -24.20
N PRO A 198 -12.41 18.32 -23.93
CA PRO A 198 -13.11 19.40 -24.60
C PRO A 198 -12.41 20.69 -24.16
N ALA A 199 -11.71 21.31 -25.10
CA ALA A 199 -11.16 22.63 -24.91
C ALA A 199 -12.31 23.59 -24.61
N THR A 200 -12.20 24.28 -23.47
CA THR A 200 -12.83 25.58 -23.12
C THR A 200 -14.36 25.61 -23.19
N GLU A 201 -15.05 25.81 -22.07
CA GLU A 201 -15.29 27.16 -21.56
C GLU A 201 -15.46 27.12 -20.03
N GLU A 202 -14.54 27.74 -19.31
CA GLU A 202 -14.71 28.06 -17.89
C GLU A 202 -15.84 29.10 -17.78
N ALA A 203 -17.02 28.66 -17.31
CA ALA A 203 -17.99 29.58 -16.76
C ALA A 203 -17.46 30.05 -15.41
N VAL A 204 -16.71 31.14 -15.43
CA VAL A 204 -16.35 31.94 -14.25
C VAL A 204 -17.65 32.41 -13.62
N VAL A 205 -18.05 31.77 -12.51
CA VAL A 205 -19.02 32.35 -11.59
C VAL A 205 -18.21 33.21 -10.64
N GLU A 206 -18.17 34.51 -10.93
CA GLU A 206 -17.72 35.53 -9.99
C GLU A 206 -18.64 35.48 -8.76
N THR A 207 -18.09 35.08 -7.62
CA THR A 207 -18.71 35.33 -6.32
C THR A 207 -18.36 36.76 -5.92
N GLU A 208 -19.29 37.69 -6.11
CA GLU A 208 -19.26 39.00 -5.46
C GLU A 208 -19.25 38.78 -3.93
N THR A 209 -18.11 39.09 -3.32
CA THR A 209 -18.02 39.38 -1.89
C THR A 209 -18.69 40.71 -1.63
N THR A 210 -19.90 40.68 -1.08
CA THR A 210 -20.46 41.84 -0.37
C THR A 210 -20.00 41.77 1.09
N GLU A 211 -18.99 42.57 1.39
CA GLU A 211 -18.72 43.08 2.73
C GLU A 211 -19.90 43.96 3.15
N GLU A 212 -20.45 43.73 4.36
CA GLU A 212 -21.14 44.80 5.09
C GLU A 212 -20.75 44.72 6.59
N PRO A 213 -20.52 45.88 7.26
CA PRO A 213 -19.67 45.95 8.45
C PRO A 213 -20.46 46.02 9.78
N ALA A 214 -19.71 45.74 10.86
CA ALA A 214 -19.95 46.01 12.29
C ALA A 214 -21.07 45.21 13.00
#